data_AF-A0AAU7UH68-F1
#
_entry.id   AF-A0AAU7UH68-F1
#
_cell.length_a   1.000
_cell.length_b   1.000
_cell.length_c   1.000
_cell.angle_alpha   90.00
_cell.angle_beta   90.00
_cell.angle_gamma   90.00
#
_symmetry.space_group_name_H-M   'P 1'
#
loop_
_entity.id
_entity.type
_entity.pdbx_description
1 polymer ?
#
loop_
_entity_poly.entity_id
_entity_poly.type
_entity_poly.pdbx_seq_one_letter_code
_entity_poly.pdbx_strand_id
1 'polypeptide(L)'
;MSKESVRASRPVWALNENTKELQVAPERNPRVKVIAGDTLVAAAKELATLPDAPNLKVKSGEHLAGIVLGAYGSTINVLDTDGGFDFELSDDADRLFDGKRYAIVEVKSAGGDWREFHSKGGPEDVHSVQIERYQDALIKLEEAVLKAETQLNSKHAVGHRSREVFLTIHPLDLATDIGLSANPRVALHAGLPAVNQTLEIEGLWLMFYPGLIARWSQRHRCWVRYLVAASSEHSTSDSGFAEAESAYLKELAEKHGNEPGFAWSDGLVYSRD
;
A
#
# COMPACT_ATOMS: atom_id res chain seq x y z
N MET A 1 -22.95 23.75 -16.79
CA MET A 1 -22.09 22.56 -17.03
C MET A 1 -20.81 23.06 -17.68
N SER A 2 -19.80 23.40 -16.88
CA SER A 2 -18.50 23.85 -17.39
C SER A 2 -17.72 22.63 -17.86
N LYS A 3 -17.20 22.72 -19.09
CA LYS A 3 -16.31 21.74 -19.71
C LYS A 3 -15.15 21.45 -18.77
N GLU A 4 -15.12 20.24 -18.20
CA GLU A 4 -13.89 19.62 -17.77
C GLU A 4 -12.99 19.58 -19.00
N SER A 5 -12.08 20.55 -19.05
CA SER A 5 -10.90 20.49 -19.89
C SER A 5 -10.24 19.16 -19.55
N VAL A 6 -10.40 18.18 -20.43
CA VAL A 6 -9.59 16.96 -20.49
C VAL A 6 -8.13 17.42 -20.49
N ARG A 7 -7.53 17.55 -19.31
CA ARG A 7 -6.08 17.52 -19.17
C ARG A 7 -5.71 16.21 -19.86
N ALA A 8 -5.01 16.30 -20.99
CA ALA A 8 -4.44 15.12 -21.64
C ALA A 8 -3.85 14.26 -20.52
N SER A 9 -4.36 13.03 -20.38
CA SER A 9 -4.08 12.17 -19.23
C SER A 9 -2.57 12.07 -19.07
N ARG A 10 -2.04 12.73 -18.03
CA ARG A 10 -0.62 12.65 -17.72
C ARG A 10 -0.37 11.23 -17.21
N PRO A 11 0.44 10.41 -17.90
CA PRO A 11 0.64 9.04 -17.47
C PRO A 11 1.38 9.04 -16.14
N VAL A 12 0.95 8.22 -15.18
CA VAL A 12 1.63 8.08 -13.87
C VAL A 12 3.00 7.43 -14.06
N TRP A 13 3.07 6.51 -15.00
CA TRP A 13 4.27 5.74 -15.30
C TRP A 13 4.97 6.28 -16.55
N ALA A 14 6.30 6.19 -16.57
CA ALA A 14 7.03 6.47 -17.80
C ALA A 14 6.89 5.28 -18.76
N LEU A 15 6.41 5.55 -19.96
CA LEU A 15 6.28 4.55 -21.03
C LEU A 15 7.40 4.72 -22.05
N ASN A 16 7.85 3.62 -22.63
CA ASN A 16 8.69 3.66 -23.81
C ASN A 16 7.85 4.22 -24.98
N GLU A 17 8.35 5.27 -25.64
CA GLU A 17 7.58 5.96 -26.68
C GLU A 17 7.24 5.05 -27.86
N ASN A 18 8.10 4.08 -28.16
CA ASN A 18 7.98 3.16 -29.29
C ASN A 18 7.17 1.91 -28.96
N THR A 19 7.41 1.29 -27.80
CA THR A 19 6.75 0.01 -27.44
C THR A 19 5.48 0.20 -26.63
N LYS A 20 5.27 1.40 -26.06
CA LYS A 20 4.23 1.69 -25.05
C LYS A 20 4.32 0.84 -23.79
N GLU A 21 5.42 0.12 -23.59
CA GLU A 21 5.68 -0.65 -22.38
C GLU A 21 6.21 0.26 -21.25
N LEU A 22 6.01 -0.17 -20.00
CA LEU A 22 6.59 0.50 -18.85
C LEU A 22 8.11 0.53 -18.93
N GLN A 23 8.68 1.73 -18.79
CA GLN A 23 10.10 1.86 -18.52
C GLN A 23 10.38 1.38 -17.10
N VAL A 24 11.41 0.55 -16.94
CA VAL A 24 11.89 0.13 -15.62
C VAL A 24 12.80 1.23 -15.06
N ALA A 25 12.62 1.58 -13.79
CA ALA A 25 13.46 2.55 -13.12
C ALA A 25 14.93 2.06 -13.09
N PRO A 26 15.92 2.91 -13.45
CA PRO A 26 17.31 2.50 -13.42
C PRO A 26 17.78 2.24 -11.99
N GLU A 27 18.14 0.99 -11.67
CA GLU A 27 18.63 0.60 -10.34
C GLU A 27 20.12 0.84 -10.19
N ARG A 28 20.54 2.10 -10.11
CA ARG A 28 21.90 2.42 -9.65
C ARG A 28 21.86 2.51 -8.13
N ASN A 29 22.09 1.38 -7.46
CA ASN A 29 22.03 1.14 -6.00
C ASN A 29 20.60 1.00 -5.44
N PRO A 30 20.06 -0.23 -5.34
CA PRO A 30 18.77 -0.45 -4.72
C PRO A 30 18.81 0.00 -3.25
N ARG A 31 17.97 0.97 -2.89
CA ARG A 31 17.81 1.39 -1.50
C ARG A 31 16.84 0.42 -0.85
N VAL A 32 17.30 -0.28 0.18
CA VAL A 32 16.50 -1.25 0.93
C VAL A 32 16.47 -0.83 2.39
N LYS A 33 15.26 -0.77 2.97
CA LYS A 33 15.02 -0.64 4.41
C LYS A 33 14.47 -1.98 4.90
N VAL A 34 14.95 -2.45 6.04
CA VAL A 34 14.51 -3.71 6.66
C VAL A 34 14.01 -3.42 8.06
N ILE A 35 12.85 -3.97 8.43
CA ILE A 35 12.34 -3.99 9.81
C ILE A 35 12.12 -5.42 10.28
N ALA A 36 12.06 -5.62 11.59
CA ALA A 36 11.63 -6.89 12.16
C ALA A 36 10.11 -7.06 12.03
N GLY A 37 9.64 -8.30 11.87
CA GLY A 37 8.20 -8.63 11.89
C GLY A 37 7.51 -8.11 13.15
N ASP A 38 8.15 -8.24 14.31
CA ASP A 38 7.63 -7.75 15.59
C ASP A 38 7.35 -6.25 15.60
N THR A 39 8.07 -5.46 14.78
CA THR A 39 7.82 -4.03 14.62
C THR A 39 6.49 -3.76 13.91
N LEU A 40 6.08 -4.59 12.96
CA LEU A 40 4.74 -4.51 12.34
C LEU A 40 3.65 -4.84 13.36
N VAL A 41 3.87 -5.89 14.16
CA VAL A 41 2.91 -6.30 15.21
C VAL A 41 2.75 -5.20 16.26
N ALA A 42 3.84 -4.55 16.66
CA ALA A 42 3.80 -3.41 17.57
C ALA A 42 3.00 -2.23 16.97
N ALA A 43 3.30 -1.87 15.72
CA ALA A 43 2.57 -0.81 15.01
C ALA A 43 1.08 -1.12 14.83
N ALA A 44 0.73 -2.38 14.58
CA ALA A 44 -0.65 -2.84 14.50
C ALA A 44 -1.42 -2.65 15.81
N LYS A 45 -0.82 -3.02 16.94
CA LYS A 45 -1.43 -2.82 18.26
C LYS A 45 -1.58 -1.33 18.57
N GLU A 46 -0.57 -0.52 18.27
CA GLU A 46 -0.63 0.93 18.46
C GLU A 46 -1.75 1.56 17.62
N LEU A 47 -1.84 1.20 16.34
CA LEU A 47 -2.89 1.66 15.45
C LEU A 47 -4.29 1.34 15.99
N ALA A 48 -4.52 0.12 16.48
CA ALA A 48 -5.81 -0.29 17.05
C ALA A 48 -6.20 0.50 18.33
N THR A 49 -5.24 1.16 18.99
CA THR A 49 -5.51 1.99 20.17
C THR A 49 -6.04 3.37 19.84
N LEU A 50 -5.92 3.82 18.58
CA LEU A 50 -6.38 5.13 18.17
C LEU A 50 -7.92 5.21 18.25
N PRO A 51 -8.49 6.35 18.70
CA PRO A 51 -9.94 6.49 18.86
C PRO A 51 -10.74 6.17 17.59
N ASP A 52 -10.20 6.56 16.44
CA ASP A 52 -10.84 6.42 15.13
C ASP A 52 -10.41 5.16 14.37
N ALA A 53 -9.62 4.27 14.99
CA ALA A 53 -9.20 3.01 14.37
C ALA A 53 -10.37 2.15 13.84
N PRO A 54 -11.54 2.09 14.51
CA PRO A 54 -12.70 1.35 13.98
C PRO A 54 -13.22 1.86 12.63
N ASN A 55 -12.89 3.09 12.25
CA ASN A 55 -13.33 3.69 10.98
C ASN A 55 -12.42 3.31 9.80
N LEU A 56 -11.25 2.72 10.05
CA LEU A 56 -10.34 2.27 9.00
C LEU A 56 -10.98 1.14 8.20
N LYS A 57 -11.03 1.32 6.88
CA LYS A 57 -11.66 0.33 6.00
C LYS A 57 -10.73 -0.86 5.80
N VAL A 58 -10.99 -1.91 6.57
CA VAL A 58 -10.23 -3.17 6.50
C VAL A 58 -10.22 -3.73 5.07
N LYS A 59 -11.35 -3.73 4.37
CA LYS A 59 -11.45 -4.23 2.99
C LYS A 59 -10.60 -3.47 1.97
N SER A 60 -10.38 -2.16 2.14
CA SER A 60 -9.50 -1.40 1.25
C SER A 60 -8.03 -1.47 1.68
N GLY A 61 -7.72 -2.09 2.81
CA GLY A 61 -6.35 -2.21 3.30
C GLY A 61 -5.82 -0.90 3.89
N GLU A 62 -6.71 0.03 4.25
CA GLU A 62 -6.33 1.27 4.94
C GLU A 62 -5.58 0.95 6.25
N HIS A 63 -6.02 -0.06 7.00
CA HIS A 63 -5.31 -0.53 8.20
C HIS A 63 -3.91 -1.06 7.89
N LEU A 64 -3.73 -1.82 6.80
CA LEU A 64 -2.41 -2.31 6.38
C LEU A 64 -1.45 -1.16 6.04
N ALA A 65 -1.95 -0.14 5.34
CA ALA A 65 -1.17 1.08 5.09
C ALA A 65 -0.75 1.74 6.40
N GLY A 66 -1.68 1.90 7.35
CA GLY A 66 -1.39 2.41 8.70
C GLY A 66 -0.33 1.59 9.43
N ILE A 67 -0.44 0.26 9.44
CA ILE A 67 0.54 -0.66 10.06
C ILE A 67 1.93 -0.44 9.46
N VAL A 68 2.04 -0.41 8.13
CA VAL A 68 3.30 -0.20 7.42
C VAL A 68 3.91 1.16 7.75
N LEU A 69 3.12 2.23 7.66
CA LEU A 69 3.57 3.59 7.89
C LEU A 69 4.04 3.78 9.35
N GLY A 70 3.31 3.19 10.31
CA GLY A 70 3.68 3.12 11.72
C GLY A 70 5.00 2.37 11.95
N ALA A 71 5.13 1.17 11.38
CA ALA A 71 6.28 0.31 11.61
C ALA A 71 7.60 0.87 11.05
N TYR A 72 7.55 1.66 9.99
CA TYR A 72 8.73 2.33 9.43
C TYR A 72 9.06 3.69 10.08
N GLY A 73 8.47 3.96 11.24
CA GLY A 73 8.89 5.03 12.14
C GLY A 73 8.07 6.31 12.05
N SER A 74 6.83 6.24 11.55
CA SER A 74 5.91 7.39 11.60
C SER A 74 4.95 7.24 12.78
N THR A 75 4.72 8.32 13.50
CA THR A 75 3.60 8.42 14.44
C THR A 75 2.35 8.83 13.67
N ILE A 76 1.27 8.06 13.80
CA ILE A 76 -0.03 8.41 13.22
C ILE A 76 -0.72 9.40 14.15
N ASN A 77 -0.86 10.64 13.69
CA ASN A 77 -1.44 11.73 14.47
C ASN A 77 -2.95 11.85 14.27
N VAL A 78 -3.42 11.60 13.06
CA VAL A 78 -4.83 11.74 12.66
C VAL A 78 -5.21 10.60 11.73
N LEU A 79 -6.37 10.00 12.00
CA LEU A 79 -7.11 9.17 11.07
C LEU A 79 -8.32 9.99 10.61
N ASP A 80 -8.56 10.08 9.31
CA ASP A 80 -9.70 10.89 8.84
C ASP A 80 -11.05 10.22 9.10
N THR A 81 -11.98 11.06 9.56
CA THR A 81 -13.39 10.73 9.81
C THR A 81 -14.36 11.65 9.07
N ASP A 82 -13.86 12.72 8.42
CA ASP A 82 -14.66 13.84 7.88
C ASP A 82 -14.38 14.14 6.39
N GLY A 83 -13.76 13.23 5.64
CA GLY A 83 -13.49 13.37 4.21
C GLY A 83 -12.19 14.10 3.87
N GLY A 84 -11.31 14.28 4.86
CA GLY A 84 -9.91 14.64 4.73
C GLY A 84 -9.03 13.54 4.13
N PHE A 85 -7.71 13.64 4.28
CA PHE A 85 -6.75 12.61 3.84
C PHE A 85 -6.77 11.43 4.83
N ASP A 86 -6.50 10.20 4.42
CA ASP A 86 -6.65 9.04 5.31
C ASP A 86 -5.72 9.07 6.54
N PHE A 87 -4.48 9.57 6.41
CA PHE A 87 -3.53 9.66 7.53
C PHE A 87 -2.78 11.00 7.59
N GLU A 88 -2.69 11.61 8.77
CA GLU A 88 -1.63 12.59 9.08
C GLU A 88 -0.56 11.88 9.90
N LEU A 89 0.68 11.99 9.42
CA LEU A 89 1.83 11.37 10.04
C LEU A 89 2.82 12.44 10.50
N SER A 90 3.53 12.15 11.59
CA SER A 90 4.80 12.80 11.90
C SER A 90 5.94 11.80 11.87
N ASP A 91 7.05 12.19 11.27
CA ASP A 91 8.29 11.45 11.27
C ASP A 91 9.31 12.19 12.13
N ASP A 92 9.54 11.68 13.34
CA ASP A 92 10.48 12.29 14.29
C ASP A 92 11.94 12.19 13.83
N ALA A 93 12.21 11.40 12.79
CA ALA A 93 13.56 11.20 12.26
C ALA A 93 13.81 11.89 10.91
N ASP A 94 12.83 12.58 10.31
CA ASP A 94 12.92 13.24 8.99
C ASP A 94 13.44 12.32 7.84
N ARG A 95 13.23 10.99 7.97
CA ARG A 95 13.87 9.95 7.13
C ARG A 95 12.94 9.28 6.12
N LEU A 96 11.63 9.41 6.29
CA LEU A 96 10.63 8.74 5.49
C LEU A 96 10.06 9.66 4.42
N PHE A 97 9.84 10.93 4.77
CA PHE A 97 9.16 11.91 3.93
C PHE A 97 10.12 12.99 3.39
N ASP A 98 11.31 12.54 2.99
CA ASP A 98 12.27 13.35 2.23
C ASP A 98 12.67 14.67 2.93
N GLY A 99 12.82 14.62 4.26
CA GLY A 99 13.20 15.76 5.10
C GLY A 99 12.03 16.64 5.54
N LYS A 100 10.79 16.16 5.40
CA LYS A 100 9.62 16.79 5.99
C LYS A 100 9.20 16.06 7.25
N ARG A 101 8.94 16.84 8.30
CA ARG A 101 8.49 16.34 9.59
C ARG A 101 7.09 15.73 9.56
N TYR A 102 6.25 16.18 8.63
CA TYR A 102 4.85 15.75 8.55
C TYR A 102 4.53 15.24 7.15
N ALA A 103 3.61 14.29 7.06
CA ALA A 103 3.03 13.83 5.80
C ALA A 103 1.52 13.71 5.91
N ILE A 104 0.85 13.95 4.78
CA ILE A 104 -0.54 13.59 4.55
C ILE A 104 -0.56 12.45 3.54
N VAL A 105 -1.31 11.39 3.86
CA VAL A 105 -1.37 10.19 3.05
C VAL A 105 -2.80 9.96 2.59
N GLU A 106 -2.98 9.79 1.30
CA GLU A 106 -4.23 9.27 0.74
C GLU A 106 -3.98 7.83 0.29
N VAL A 107 -4.76 6.90 0.84
CA VAL A 107 -4.73 5.48 0.52
C VAL A 107 -5.74 5.21 -0.58
N LYS A 108 -5.31 4.39 -1.54
CA LYS A 108 -6.17 3.79 -2.54
C LYS A 108 -5.86 2.32 -2.61
N SER A 109 -6.88 1.56 -2.94
CA SER A 109 -6.74 0.14 -3.14
C SER A 109 -7.05 -0.23 -4.57
N ALA A 110 -6.33 -1.19 -5.13
CA ALA A 110 -6.79 -1.87 -6.33
C ALA A 110 -8.18 -2.46 -6.06
N GLY A 111 -9.17 -2.08 -6.86
CA GLY A 111 -10.43 -2.82 -6.92
C GLY A 111 -10.22 -4.10 -7.72
N GLY A 112 -10.94 -5.16 -7.36
CA GLY A 112 -10.92 -6.41 -8.11
C GLY A 112 -12.10 -7.30 -7.76
N ASP A 113 -12.29 -8.31 -8.61
CA ASP A 113 -13.43 -9.22 -8.54
C ASP A 113 -13.41 -10.07 -7.26
N TRP A 114 -12.23 -10.26 -6.64
CA TRP A 114 -12.10 -11.01 -5.40
C TRP A 114 -12.85 -10.36 -4.24
N ARG A 115 -12.72 -9.05 -4.04
CA ARG A 115 -13.46 -8.37 -2.96
C ARG A 115 -14.97 -8.41 -3.17
N GLU A 116 -15.40 -8.31 -4.41
CA GLU A 116 -16.81 -8.47 -4.75
C GLU A 116 -17.29 -9.90 -4.47
N PHE A 117 -16.49 -10.88 -4.88
CA PHE A 117 -16.74 -12.29 -4.65
C PHE A 117 -16.84 -12.59 -3.15
N HIS A 118 -15.85 -12.20 -2.34
CA HIS A 118 -15.87 -12.42 -0.89
C HIS A 118 -17.06 -11.73 -0.21
N SER A 119 -17.55 -10.61 -0.76
CA SER A 119 -18.72 -9.93 -0.21
C SER A 119 -20.05 -10.64 -0.48
N LYS A 120 -20.09 -11.53 -1.48
CA LYS A 120 -21.30 -12.19 -2.00
C LYS A 120 -21.27 -13.72 -1.84
N GLY A 121 -20.09 -14.31 -1.75
CA GLY A 121 -19.85 -15.75 -1.80
C GLY A 121 -20.02 -16.44 -0.46
N GLY A 122 -20.43 -17.70 -0.52
CA GLY A 122 -20.44 -18.63 0.59
C GLY A 122 -19.10 -19.35 0.78
N PRO A 123 -18.92 -20.09 1.89
CA PRO A 123 -17.66 -20.76 2.24
C PRO A 123 -17.16 -21.80 1.21
N GLU A 124 -18.05 -22.30 0.35
CA GLU A 124 -17.75 -23.34 -0.65
C GLU A 124 -17.54 -22.77 -2.07
N ASP A 125 -17.70 -21.45 -2.24
CA ASP A 125 -17.59 -20.85 -3.56
C ASP A 125 -16.13 -20.78 -4.00
N VAL A 126 -15.88 -21.04 -5.29
CA VAL A 126 -14.54 -20.97 -5.89
C VAL A 126 -14.40 -19.72 -6.73
N HIS A 127 -13.33 -18.96 -6.50
CA HIS A 127 -12.97 -17.81 -7.32
C HIS A 127 -11.76 -18.13 -8.21
N SER A 128 -11.90 -17.95 -9.52
CA SER A 128 -10.80 -18.07 -10.46
C SER A 128 -10.25 -16.69 -10.81
N VAL A 129 -8.94 -16.51 -10.68
CA VAL A 129 -8.23 -15.29 -11.09
C VAL A 129 -7.35 -15.56 -12.30
N GLN A 130 -7.29 -14.62 -13.23
CA GLN A 130 -6.31 -14.65 -14.30
C GLN A 130 -5.00 -14.03 -13.80
N ILE A 131 -3.90 -14.76 -13.91
CA ILE A 131 -2.57 -14.23 -13.58
C ILE A 131 -2.10 -13.33 -14.71
N GLU A 132 -1.83 -12.07 -14.39
CA GLU A 132 -1.37 -11.05 -15.31
C GLU A 132 0.09 -10.71 -15.05
N ARG A 133 0.74 -10.06 -16.03
CA ARG A 133 2.06 -9.49 -15.80
C ARG A 133 1.94 -8.32 -14.83
N TYR A 134 2.83 -8.27 -13.86
CA TYR A 134 2.95 -7.16 -12.92
C TYR A 134 2.94 -5.76 -13.57
N GLN A 135 3.57 -5.62 -14.73
CA GLN A 135 3.61 -4.36 -15.48
C GLN A 135 2.23 -3.92 -15.97
N ASP A 136 1.41 -4.86 -16.44
CA ASP A 136 0.06 -4.57 -16.93
C ASP A 136 -0.85 -4.19 -15.75
N ALA A 137 -0.67 -4.85 -14.60
CA ALA A 137 -1.38 -4.51 -13.37
C ALA A 137 -1.08 -3.07 -12.90
N LEU A 138 0.18 -2.61 -13.00
CA LEU A 138 0.53 -1.23 -12.66
C LEU A 138 -0.18 -0.21 -13.55
N ILE A 139 -0.29 -0.47 -14.85
CA ILE A 139 -1.00 0.43 -15.78
C ILE A 139 -2.47 0.61 -15.34
N LYS A 140 -3.14 -0.46 -14.89
CA LYS A 140 -4.52 -0.41 -14.38
C LYS A 140 -4.67 0.47 -13.13
N LEU A 141 -3.60 0.71 -12.39
CA LEU A 141 -3.62 1.54 -11.17
C LEU A 141 -3.41 3.03 -11.42
N GLU A 142 -3.19 3.44 -12.67
CA GLU A 142 -2.93 4.83 -13.04
C GLU A 142 -4.07 5.76 -12.58
N GLU A 143 -5.32 5.38 -12.85
CA GLU A 143 -6.49 6.17 -12.45
C GLU A 143 -6.58 6.34 -10.93
N ALA A 144 -6.26 5.29 -10.17
CA ALA A 144 -6.29 5.34 -8.71
C ALA A 144 -5.26 6.35 -8.16
N VAL A 145 -4.05 6.38 -8.72
CA VAL A 145 -3.01 7.35 -8.33
C VAL A 145 -3.42 8.78 -8.68
N LEU A 146 -3.93 9.01 -9.88
CA LEU A 146 -4.37 10.34 -10.31
C LEU A 146 -5.55 10.86 -9.47
N LYS A 147 -6.46 9.98 -9.08
CA LYS A 147 -7.56 10.30 -8.17
C LYS A 147 -7.05 10.69 -6.78
N ALA A 148 -6.08 9.94 -6.24
CA ALA A 148 -5.47 10.26 -4.95
C ALA A 148 -4.69 11.58 -4.98
N GLU A 149 -3.91 11.84 -6.05
CA GLU A 149 -3.25 13.13 -6.28
C GLU A 149 -4.27 14.27 -6.25
N THR A 150 -5.37 14.12 -7.00
CA THR A 150 -6.42 15.14 -7.09
C THR A 150 -7.05 15.42 -5.72
N GLN A 151 -7.30 14.37 -4.92
CA GLN A 151 -7.84 14.49 -3.57
C GLN A 151 -6.87 15.19 -2.61
N LEU A 152 -5.58 14.83 -2.65
CA LEU A 152 -4.55 15.51 -1.84
C LEU A 152 -4.43 17.00 -2.20
N ASN A 153 -4.52 17.31 -3.50
CA ASN A 153 -4.42 18.67 -4.01
C ASN A 153 -5.65 19.53 -3.70
N SER A 154 -6.85 18.95 -3.69
CA SER A 154 -8.08 19.71 -3.40
C SER A 154 -8.27 19.98 -1.91
N LYS A 155 -7.72 19.11 -1.05
CA LYS A 155 -7.92 19.17 0.40
C LYS A 155 -6.99 20.15 1.12
N HIS A 156 -5.79 20.49 0.60
CA HIS A 156 -4.83 21.32 1.36
C HIS A 156 -3.92 22.26 0.56
N ALA A 157 -3.63 23.43 1.15
CA ALA A 157 -2.60 24.37 0.71
C ALA A 157 -1.20 23.92 1.16
N VAL A 158 -0.27 23.95 0.20
CA VAL A 158 1.11 23.43 0.24
C VAL A 158 2.02 24.27 1.15
N GLY A 159 2.89 23.59 1.91
CA GLY A 159 4.06 24.26 2.50
C GLY A 159 4.99 23.34 3.31
N HIS A 160 4.46 22.63 4.30
CA HIS A 160 5.30 21.92 5.29
C HIS A 160 5.06 20.40 5.40
N ARG A 161 4.06 19.88 4.68
CA ARG A 161 3.70 18.45 4.72
C ARG A 161 4.08 17.74 3.43
N SER A 162 4.51 16.50 3.53
CA SER A 162 4.72 15.63 2.37
C SER A 162 3.38 15.13 1.85
N ARG A 163 3.20 15.12 0.53
CA ARG A 163 2.01 14.51 -0.10
C ARG A 163 2.36 13.10 -0.55
N GLU A 164 1.77 12.12 0.11
CA GLU A 164 2.03 10.71 -0.14
C GLU A 164 0.76 10.02 -0.66
N VAL A 165 0.88 9.25 -1.73
CA VAL A 165 -0.16 8.31 -2.15
C VAL A 165 0.25 6.92 -1.72
N PHE A 166 -0.66 6.15 -1.15
CA PHE A 166 -0.40 4.75 -0.79
C PHE A 166 -1.33 3.81 -1.54
N LEU A 167 -0.78 2.99 -2.42
CA LEU A 167 -1.55 1.97 -3.14
C LEU A 167 -1.44 0.62 -2.46
N THR A 168 -2.56 0.07 -2.03
CA THR A 168 -2.69 -1.29 -1.50
C THR A 168 -3.30 -2.21 -2.56
N ILE A 169 -2.67 -3.37 -2.79
CA ILE A 169 -3.06 -4.28 -3.85
C ILE A 169 -3.15 -5.67 -3.24
N HIS A 170 -4.39 -6.19 -3.17
CA HIS A 170 -4.62 -7.56 -2.73
C HIS A 170 -4.20 -8.52 -3.85
N PRO A 171 -3.50 -9.62 -3.54
CA PRO A 171 -2.97 -10.51 -4.56
C PRO A 171 -4.06 -11.23 -5.36
N LEU A 172 -5.30 -11.31 -4.85
CA LEU A 172 -6.44 -11.87 -5.59
C LEU A 172 -7.27 -10.82 -6.36
N ASP A 173 -7.11 -9.52 -6.08
CA ASP A 173 -7.76 -8.46 -6.86
C ASP A 173 -6.99 -8.16 -8.15
N LEU A 174 -5.66 -8.18 -8.06
CA LEU A 174 -4.75 -8.12 -9.20
C LEU A 174 -3.71 -9.22 -9.06
N ALA A 175 -4.09 -10.43 -9.50
CA ALA A 175 -3.23 -11.60 -9.50
C ALA A 175 -2.05 -11.40 -10.44
N THR A 176 -0.87 -11.23 -9.85
CA THR A 176 0.38 -11.08 -10.59
C THR A 176 1.37 -12.15 -10.17
N ASP A 177 2.32 -12.43 -11.04
CA ASP A 177 3.47 -13.30 -10.76
C ASP A 177 4.23 -12.89 -9.49
N ILE A 178 4.30 -11.58 -9.20
CA ILE A 178 4.90 -11.04 -7.99
C ILE A 178 3.97 -11.13 -6.78
N GLY A 179 2.68 -10.81 -6.93
CA GLY A 179 1.70 -10.84 -5.83
C GLY A 179 1.39 -12.25 -5.33
N LEU A 180 1.44 -13.26 -6.20
CA LEU A 180 1.24 -14.66 -5.85
C LEU A 180 2.54 -15.35 -5.37
N SER A 181 3.69 -14.68 -5.47
CA SER A 181 4.94 -15.24 -4.98
C SER A 181 5.11 -14.97 -3.48
N ALA A 182 5.06 -16.04 -2.67
CA ALA A 182 5.47 -15.98 -1.27
C ALA A 182 7.00 -15.74 -1.10
N ASN A 183 7.76 -15.60 -2.19
CA ASN A 183 9.20 -15.39 -2.15
C ASN A 183 9.53 -13.88 -2.26
N PRO A 184 10.02 -13.23 -1.19
CA PRO A 184 10.38 -11.82 -1.21
C PRO A 184 11.51 -11.50 -2.20
N ARG A 185 12.27 -12.50 -2.67
CA ARG A 185 13.26 -12.32 -3.74
C ARG A 185 12.61 -11.98 -5.08
N VAL A 186 11.42 -12.50 -5.38
CA VAL A 186 10.70 -12.18 -6.62
C VAL A 186 10.29 -10.70 -6.62
N ALA A 187 9.83 -10.18 -5.48
CA ALA A 187 9.55 -8.75 -5.30
C ALA A 187 10.81 -7.86 -5.35
N LEU A 188 11.96 -8.35 -4.87
CA LEU A 188 13.22 -7.62 -4.97
C LEU A 188 13.73 -7.48 -6.40
N HIS A 189 13.53 -8.52 -7.22
CA HIS A 189 13.92 -8.53 -8.63
C HIS A 189 12.84 -7.97 -9.57
N ALA A 190 11.64 -7.70 -9.05
CA ALA A 190 10.60 -6.98 -9.77
C ALA A 190 11.13 -5.61 -10.16
N GLY A 191 11.31 -5.37 -11.47
CA GLY A 191 11.66 -4.06 -11.99
C GLY A 191 10.57 -3.06 -11.64
N LEU A 192 10.85 -2.14 -10.70
CA LEU A 192 9.90 -1.09 -10.33
C LEU A 192 9.73 -0.10 -11.49
N PRO A 193 8.51 0.39 -11.75
CA PRO A 193 8.26 1.27 -12.89
C PRO A 193 8.96 2.61 -12.69
N ALA A 194 9.48 3.19 -13.76
CA ALA A 194 9.83 4.59 -13.74
C ALA A 194 8.54 5.42 -13.57
N VAL A 195 8.56 6.37 -12.63
CA VAL A 195 7.42 7.25 -12.33
C VAL A 195 7.58 8.55 -13.10
N ASN A 196 6.49 9.03 -13.68
CA ASN A 196 6.45 10.30 -14.39
C ASN A 196 6.64 11.46 -13.42
N GLN A 197 7.57 12.36 -13.74
CA GLN A 197 7.93 13.49 -12.89
C GLN A 197 6.88 14.62 -12.89
N THR A 198 5.81 14.50 -13.68
CA THR A 198 4.71 15.47 -13.74
C THR A 198 3.65 15.28 -12.65
N LEU A 199 3.79 14.23 -11.82
CA LEU A 199 2.96 14.06 -10.63
C LEU A 199 3.30 15.12 -9.59
N GLU A 200 2.26 15.63 -8.96
CA GLU A 200 2.27 16.64 -7.90
C GLU A 200 2.22 15.99 -6.52
N ILE A 201 2.79 14.80 -6.38
CA ILE A 201 2.99 14.08 -5.11
C ILE A 201 4.48 13.94 -4.83
N GLU A 202 4.84 13.86 -3.56
CA GLU A 202 6.25 13.77 -3.13
C GLU A 202 6.68 12.33 -2.89
N GLY A 203 5.73 11.45 -2.58
CA GLY A 203 5.97 10.02 -2.59
C GLY A 203 4.78 9.18 -3.04
N LEU A 204 5.12 8.03 -3.60
CA LEU A 204 4.17 7.00 -4.02
C LEU A 204 4.58 5.68 -3.40
N TRP A 205 3.72 5.14 -2.53
CA TRP A 205 3.87 3.83 -1.97
C TRP A 205 3.10 2.80 -2.80
N LEU A 206 3.75 1.66 -3.03
CA LEU A 206 3.16 0.48 -3.64
C LEU A 206 3.28 -0.68 -2.65
N MET A 207 2.15 -1.29 -2.34
CA MET A 207 2.06 -2.50 -1.54
C MET A 207 1.31 -3.57 -2.32
N PHE A 208 2.02 -4.55 -2.87
CA PHE A 208 1.42 -5.81 -3.27
C PHE A 208 1.49 -6.74 -2.07
N TYR A 209 0.37 -6.91 -1.38
CA TYR A 209 0.32 -7.77 -0.21
C TYR A 209 0.58 -9.23 -0.60
N PRO A 210 1.34 -10.01 0.20
CA PRO A 210 2.23 -9.58 1.29
C PRO A 210 3.67 -9.30 0.81
N GLY A 211 3.95 -9.48 -0.49
CA GLY A 211 5.30 -9.70 -1.00
C GLY A 211 6.14 -8.46 -1.34
N LEU A 212 5.54 -7.33 -1.71
CA LEU A 212 6.28 -6.13 -2.15
C LEU A 212 5.78 -4.88 -1.42
N ILE A 213 6.70 -4.15 -0.80
CA ILE A 213 6.47 -2.77 -0.39
C ILE A 213 7.60 -1.90 -0.92
N ALA A 214 7.23 -0.81 -1.61
CA ALA A 214 8.18 0.16 -2.11
C ALA A 214 7.62 1.57 -2.04
N ARG A 215 8.47 2.56 -1.78
CA ARG A 215 8.15 3.99 -1.88
C ARG A 215 9.02 4.63 -2.95
N TRP A 216 8.40 5.28 -3.92
CA TRP A 216 9.08 6.20 -4.82
C TRP A 216 9.18 7.57 -4.16
N SER A 217 10.36 8.19 -4.24
CA SER A 217 10.60 9.56 -3.76
C SER A 217 10.76 10.51 -4.94
N GLN A 218 10.00 11.60 -4.96
CA GLN A 218 10.17 12.67 -5.94
C GLN A 218 11.51 13.39 -5.75
N ARG A 219 11.90 13.66 -4.49
CA ARG A 219 13.16 14.33 -4.14
C ARG A 219 14.37 13.55 -4.63
N HIS A 220 14.38 12.24 -4.42
CA HIS A 220 15.51 11.38 -4.76
C HIS A 220 15.39 10.71 -6.14
N ARG A 221 14.21 10.81 -6.78
CA ARG A 221 13.88 10.21 -8.08
C ARG A 221 14.19 8.71 -8.14
N CYS A 222 13.95 8.01 -7.05
CA CYS A 222 14.25 6.59 -6.93
C CYS A 222 13.23 5.88 -6.05
N TRP A 223 13.13 4.57 -6.23
CA TRP A 223 12.41 3.70 -5.32
C TRP A 223 13.28 3.30 -4.12
N VAL A 224 12.64 3.18 -2.97
CA VAL A 224 13.15 2.53 -1.77
C VAL A 224 12.27 1.31 -1.53
N ARG A 225 12.87 0.13 -1.43
CA ARG A 225 12.17 -1.10 -1.07
C ARG A 225 12.18 -1.31 0.44
N TYR A 226 11.09 -1.85 0.94
CA TYR A 226 10.82 -2.06 2.35
C TYR A 226 10.61 -3.55 2.56
N LEU A 227 11.53 -4.19 3.30
CA LEU A 227 11.52 -5.61 3.58
C LEU A 227 11.18 -5.86 5.05
N VAL A 228 10.41 -6.93 5.26
CA VAL A 228 10.11 -7.43 6.59
C VAL A 228 10.97 -8.66 6.81
N ALA A 229 11.83 -8.62 7.82
CA ALA A 229 12.57 -9.78 8.27
C ALA A 229 11.61 -10.75 8.96
N ALA A 230 11.76 -12.05 8.68
CA ALA A 230 11.04 -13.10 9.41
C ALA A 230 11.39 -13.00 10.91
N SER A 231 10.37 -13.13 11.78
CA SER A 231 10.61 -13.22 13.22
C SER A 231 11.39 -14.49 13.52
N SER A 232 12.41 -14.40 14.38
CA SER A 232 13.32 -15.52 14.68
C SER A 232 12.66 -16.67 15.44
N GLU A 233 11.44 -16.49 15.95
CA GLU A 233 10.77 -17.45 16.84
C GLU A 233 9.62 -18.23 16.20
N HIS A 234 9.12 -17.83 15.03
CA HIS A 234 7.98 -18.50 14.36
C HIS A 234 8.34 -18.88 12.92
N SER A 235 9.02 -20.02 12.80
CA SER A 235 9.52 -20.56 11.54
C SER A 235 8.50 -21.46 10.84
N THR A 236 7.25 -21.04 10.63
CA THR A 236 6.34 -21.75 9.72
C THR A 236 5.27 -20.81 9.16
N SER A 237 5.37 -20.58 7.85
CA SER A 237 4.34 -20.12 6.90
C SER A 237 3.77 -18.70 6.91
N ASP A 238 3.68 -17.96 8.02
CA ASP A 238 2.96 -16.68 7.98
C ASP A 238 3.90 -15.48 7.77
N SER A 239 3.63 -14.71 6.70
CA SER A 239 4.30 -13.43 6.51
C SER A 239 4.01 -12.52 7.72
N GLY A 240 4.99 -11.76 8.22
CA GLY A 240 4.79 -10.87 9.38
C GLY A 240 3.63 -9.87 9.22
N PHE A 241 3.12 -9.69 7.99
CA PHE A 241 1.88 -8.95 7.74
C PHE A 241 0.61 -9.65 8.22
N ALA A 242 0.49 -10.96 8.05
CA ALA A 242 -0.68 -11.72 8.50
C ALA A 242 -0.76 -11.73 10.04
N GLU A 243 0.39 -11.89 10.71
CA GLU A 243 0.49 -11.77 12.16
C GLU A 243 0.13 -10.36 12.64
N ALA A 244 0.65 -9.32 11.98
CA ALA A 244 0.35 -7.93 12.32
C ALA A 244 -1.12 -7.58 12.07
N GLU A 245 -1.71 -8.02 10.96
CA GLU A 245 -3.13 -7.84 10.68
C GLU A 245 -3.99 -8.53 11.73
N SER A 246 -3.68 -9.80 12.05
CA SER A 246 -4.39 -10.54 13.10
C SER A 246 -4.30 -9.83 14.46
N ALA A 247 -3.13 -9.29 14.80
CA ALA A 247 -2.94 -8.52 16.02
C ALA A 247 -3.77 -7.23 16.03
N TYR A 248 -3.80 -6.48 14.92
CA TYR A 248 -4.65 -5.30 14.77
C TYR A 248 -6.13 -5.65 14.98
N LEU A 249 -6.62 -6.65 14.27
CA LEU A 249 -8.02 -7.07 14.31
C LEU A 249 -8.45 -7.56 15.69
N LYS A 250 -7.59 -8.36 16.35
CA LYS A 250 -7.84 -8.82 17.73
C LYS A 250 -7.89 -7.65 18.71
N GLU A 251 -6.90 -6.76 18.67
CA GLU A 251 -6.82 -5.61 19.57
C GLU A 251 -8.00 -4.65 19.35
N LEU A 252 -8.42 -4.48 18.09
CA LEU A 252 -9.59 -3.69 17.73
C LEU A 252 -10.87 -4.29 18.33
N ALA A 253 -11.04 -5.62 18.26
CA ALA A 253 -12.18 -6.32 18.84
C ALA A 253 -12.20 -6.21 20.37
N GLU A 254 -11.05 -6.38 21.02
CA GLU A 254 -10.92 -6.28 22.48
C GLU A 254 -11.22 -4.86 23.00
N LYS A 255 -10.80 -3.82 22.27
CA LYS A 255 -10.96 -2.43 22.70
C LYS A 255 -12.29 -1.79 22.31
N HIS A 256 -12.83 -2.17 21.15
CA HIS A 256 -13.98 -1.49 20.56
C HIS A 256 -15.20 -2.40 20.39
N GLY A 257 -15.11 -3.68 20.75
CA GLY A 257 -16.22 -4.64 20.69
C GLY A 257 -16.65 -5.03 19.28
N ASN A 258 -15.85 -4.71 18.26
CA ASN A 258 -16.11 -5.05 16.86
C ASN A 258 -15.44 -6.38 16.52
N GLU A 259 -16.23 -7.44 16.33
CA GLU A 259 -15.71 -8.65 15.67
C GLU A 259 -15.41 -8.34 14.20
N PRO A 260 -14.17 -8.61 13.72
CA PRO A 260 -13.83 -8.31 12.35
C PRO A 260 -14.45 -9.33 11.40
N GLY A 261 -15.18 -8.85 10.40
CA GLY A 261 -15.80 -9.70 9.37
C GLY A 261 -14.90 -10.03 8.17
N PHE A 262 -13.63 -9.57 8.16
CA PHE A 262 -12.72 -9.74 7.02
C PHE A 262 -11.25 -9.48 7.42
N ALA A 263 -10.32 -10.40 7.13
CA ALA A 263 -8.88 -10.17 7.10
C ALA A 263 -8.33 -10.33 5.67
N TRP A 264 -7.30 -9.58 5.29
CA TRP A 264 -6.62 -9.74 3.99
C TRP A 264 -5.85 -11.05 3.89
N SER A 265 -5.46 -11.65 5.01
CA SER A 265 -4.94 -13.02 5.04
C SER A 265 -5.97 -14.08 4.65
N ASP A 266 -7.27 -13.78 4.74
CA ASP A 266 -8.33 -14.75 4.45
C ASP A 266 -8.32 -15.11 2.95
N GLY A 267 -8.24 -16.41 2.64
CA GLY A 267 -8.20 -16.91 1.26
C GLY A 267 -6.80 -17.07 0.66
N LEU A 268 -5.73 -16.75 1.40
CA LEU A 268 -4.34 -17.01 0.97
C LEU A 268 -3.86 -18.39 1.44
N VAL A 269 -4.60 -19.44 1.09
CA VAL A 269 -4.14 -20.82 1.30
C VAL A 269 -3.30 -21.23 0.09
N TYR A 270 -1.98 -21.10 0.21
CA TYR A 270 -1.05 -21.64 -0.78
C TYR A 270 -0.88 -23.14 -0.56
N SER A 271 -1.59 -24.00 -1.29
CA SER A 271 -1.17 -25.40 -1.40
C SER A 271 0.02 -25.46 -2.36
N ARG A 272 1.17 -25.89 -1.84
CA ARG A 272 2.25 -26.39 -2.68
C ARG A 272 1.95 -27.85 -2.95
N ASP A 273 1.51 -28.16 -4.16
CA ASP A 273 1.68 -29.50 -4.72
C ASP A 273 3.14 -29.68 -5.18
#